data_AF-A0AAU5K6B6-F1
#
_entry.id   AF-A0AAU5K6B6-F1
#
_cell.length_a   1.000
_cell.length_b   1.000
_cell.length_c   1.000
_cell.angle_alpha   90.00
_cell.angle_beta   90.00
_cell.angle_gamma   90.00
#
_symmetry.space_group_name_H-M   'P 1'
#
loop_
_entity.id
_entity.type
_entity.pdbx_description
1 polymer ?
#
loop_
_entity_poly.entity_id
_entity_poly.type
_entity_poly.pdbx_seq_one_letter_code
_entity_poly.pdbx_strand_id
1 'polypeptide(L)'
;MLLLTVVYGVLSVITWAAFVYKVRDLIGNWRNRELQLLCLAIATFAAPFVLASPHVYILIDRVIGTPNIASLIIYICVAICLTSFVALLVSWSSAQARLRARHWVGLGYALATLAVMTIFFFLGDTGSVEHPIDFDVTFEAVRYVDVFLLSYQLLFTLAMGMLVVLCRRYAAMVDRPWTRRGLRIVTAGAWFGLGYCVPKVVNMVWDLFGSSPLHVVSSIVAPLSASVSAALFSLGFTMPAWGAGVSQLRDLTAVYRSYQRLYPLWRDLAVAFPELVLMFAPTERTNRWSLRTAHRIFGRQVIELRDGSIALRPHNGPEDGLDSVPTLRDLELLVTRQQVEIRDIQLRLRPHYTEAVAAAAREQAQLHRLAAKDIEAVVEATQLAVALHAHNAGIPLPALAVQGIDDPAGGDRAEELAWLVKVAAAYGSSPVVADVRTRFAGSDTGVSA
;
A
#
# COMPACT_ATOMS: atom_id res chain seq x y z
N MET A 1 31.04 -2.93 -13.76
CA MET A 1 30.44 -4.20 -14.22
C MET A 1 29.65 -4.90 -13.13
N LEU A 2 30.25 -5.34 -12.01
CA LEU A 2 29.51 -6.02 -10.91
C LEU A 2 28.28 -5.26 -10.38
N LEU A 3 28.38 -3.94 -10.20
CA LEU A 3 27.25 -3.12 -9.74
C LEU A 3 26.05 -3.15 -10.71
N LEU A 4 26.30 -3.06 -12.02
CA LEU A 4 25.24 -3.11 -13.04
C LEU A 4 24.59 -4.50 -13.09
N THR A 5 25.38 -5.56 -12.98
CA THR A 5 24.86 -6.94 -12.93
C THR A 5 23.98 -7.18 -11.71
N VAL A 6 24.39 -6.68 -10.53
CA VAL A 6 23.58 -6.76 -9.31
C VAL A 6 22.29 -5.95 -9.45
N VAL A 7 22.36 -4.73 -9.98
CA VAL A 7 21.19 -3.88 -10.21
C VAL A 7 20.21 -4.52 -11.18
N TYR A 8 20.67 -5.03 -12.33
CA TYR A 8 19.82 -5.73 -13.29
C TYR A 8 19.25 -7.03 -12.73
N GLY A 9 20.03 -7.77 -11.92
CA GLY A 9 19.54 -8.97 -11.22
C GLY A 9 18.39 -8.65 -10.25
N VAL A 10 18.55 -7.61 -9.43
CA VAL A 10 17.50 -7.17 -8.49
C VAL A 10 16.25 -6.70 -9.24
N LEU A 11 16.42 -5.86 -10.28
CA LEU A 11 15.30 -5.39 -11.11
C LEU A 11 14.58 -6.55 -11.82
N SER A 12 15.33 -7.53 -12.32
CA SER A 12 14.79 -8.74 -12.93
C SER A 12 13.91 -9.51 -11.93
N VAL A 13 14.40 -9.78 -10.72
CA VAL A 13 13.62 -10.50 -9.69
C VAL A 13 12.33 -9.75 -9.34
N ILE A 14 12.40 -8.42 -9.15
CA ILE A 14 11.23 -7.61 -8.79
C ILE A 14 10.19 -7.61 -9.92
N THR A 15 10.62 -7.42 -11.16
CA THR A 15 9.72 -7.32 -12.32
C THR A 15 9.11 -8.66 -12.70
N TRP A 16 9.87 -9.76 -12.63
CA TRP A 16 9.36 -11.11 -12.84
C TRP A 16 8.41 -11.56 -11.74
N ALA A 17 8.66 -11.20 -10.47
CA ALA A 17 7.70 -11.45 -9.39
C ALA A 17 6.37 -10.73 -9.63
N ALA A 18 6.42 -9.47 -10.07
CA ALA A 18 5.22 -8.71 -10.46
C ALA A 18 4.48 -9.34 -11.66
N PHE A 19 5.23 -9.85 -12.66
CA PHE A 19 4.66 -10.56 -13.79
C PHE A 19 3.92 -11.82 -13.36
N VAL A 20 4.55 -12.70 -12.57
CA VAL A 20 3.94 -13.95 -12.09
C VAL A 20 2.66 -13.66 -11.29
N TYR A 21 2.68 -12.65 -10.43
CA TYR A 21 1.49 -12.22 -9.70
C TYR A 21 0.35 -11.80 -10.66
N LYS A 22 0.66 -11.03 -11.71
CA LYS A 22 -0.35 -10.56 -12.68
C LYS A 22 -0.82 -11.62 -13.65
N VAL A 23 0.02 -12.60 -13.99
CA VAL A 23 -0.38 -13.77 -14.79
C VAL A 23 -1.44 -14.58 -14.05
N ARG A 24 -1.36 -14.70 -12.73
CA ARG A 24 -2.42 -15.33 -11.93
C ARG A 24 -3.76 -14.64 -12.09
N ASP A 25 -3.77 -13.31 -12.07
CA ASP A 25 -4.99 -12.50 -12.33
C ASP A 25 -5.50 -12.70 -13.78
N LEU A 26 -4.60 -12.85 -14.75
CA LEU A 26 -4.94 -13.06 -16.17
C LEU A 26 -5.54 -14.43 -16.44
N ILE A 27 -5.08 -15.48 -15.75
CA ILE A 27 -5.65 -16.83 -15.86
C ILE A 27 -7.13 -16.83 -15.45
N GLY A 28 -7.51 -16.03 -14.45
CA GLY A 28 -8.90 -15.86 -14.05
C GLY A 28 -9.76 -15.07 -15.03
N ASN A 29 -9.17 -14.10 -15.76
CA ASN A 29 -9.90 -13.13 -16.61
C ASN A 29 -9.24 -12.92 -17.99
N TRP A 30 -9.05 -14.00 -18.75
CA TRP A 30 -8.27 -13.99 -20.00
C TRP A 30 -8.82 -13.07 -21.11
N ARG A 31 -10.11 -12.71 -21.08
CA ARG A 31 -10.75 -11.80 -22.07
C ARG A 31 -10.47 -10.31 -21.82
N ASN A 32 -9.86 -9.94 -20.70
CA ASN A 32 -9.59 -8.54 -20.39
C ASN A 32 -8.36 -8.01 -21.16
N ARG A 33 -8.61 -7.24 -22.23
CA ARG A 33 -7.58 -6.67 -23.10
C ARG A 33 -6.59 -5.75 -22.38
N GLU A 34 -7.05 -4.98 -21.38
CA GLU A 34 -6.16 -4.10 -20.62
C GLU A 34 -5.17 -4.91 -19.77
N LEU A 35 -5.63 -6.02 -19.19
CA LEU A 35 -4.79 -6.92 -18.41
C LEU A 35 -3.78 -7.67 -19.29
N GLN A 36 -4.19 -8.06 -20.52
CA GLN A 36 -3.27 -8.64 -21.50
C GLN A 36 -2.16 -7.65 -21.89
N LEU A 37 -2.50 -6.39 -22.20
CA LEU A 37 -1.53 -5.35 -22.55
C LEU A 37 -0.60 -5.02 -21.38
N LEU A 38 -1.13 -5.00 -20.15
CA LEU A 38 -0.32 -4.81 -18.94
C LEU A 38 0.67 -5.97 -18.75
N CYS A 39 0.22 -7.22 -18.90
CA CYS A 39 1.10 -8.39 -18.78
C CYS A 39 2.17 -8.40 -19.88
N LEU A 40 1.80 -8.07 -21.12
CA LEU A 40 2.74 -7.94 -22.23
C LEU A 40 3.78 -6.86 -21.95
N ALA A 41 3.36 -5.69 -21.48
CA ALA A 41 4.25 -4.59 -21.13
C ALA A 41 5.23 -4.98 -20.01
N ILE A 42 4.75 -5.64 -18.95
CA ILE A 42 5.62 -6.09 -17.85
C ILE A 42 6.60 -7.17 -18.32
N ALA A 43 6.15 -8.15 -19.11
CA ALA A 43 7.02 -9.21 -19.64
C ALA A 43 8.12 -8.65 -20.54
N THR A 44 7.75 -7.75 -21.46
CA THR A 44 8.70 -7.12 -22.39
C THR A 44 9.59 -6.07 -21.73
N PHE A 45 9.18 -5.51 -20.58
CA PHE A 45 10.03 -4.71 -19.71
C PHE A 45 11.04 -5.56 -18.93
N ALA A 46 10.63 -6.75 -18.46
CA ALA A 46 11.47 -7.63 -17.65
C ALA A 46 12.51 -8.41 -18.47
N ALA A 47 12.16 -8.81 -19.70
CA ALA A 47 13.00 -9.64 -20.56
C ALA A 47 14.41 -9.05 -20.83
N PRO A 48 14.56 -7.75 -21.18
CA PRO A 48 15.88 -7.12 -21.36
C PRO A 48 16.85 -7.30 -20.19
N PHE A 49 16.38 -7.31 -18.93
CA PHE A 49 17.29 -7.48 -17.78
C PHE A 49 17.92 -8.87 -17.70
N VAL A 50 17.23 -9.89 -18.23
CA VAL A 50 17.75 -11.26 -18.32
C VAL A 50 18.62 -11.41 -19.57
N LEU A 51 18.13 -10.91 -20.71
CA LEU A 51 18.80 -11.02 -22.00
C LEU A 51 20.11 -10.24 -22.08
N ALA A 52 20.21 -9.10 -21.38
CA ALA A 52 21.43 -8.30 -21.32
C ALA A 52 22.51 -8.90 -20.41
N SER A 53 22.26 -10.03 -19.74
CA SER A 53 23.29 -10.76 -19.01
C SER A 53 24.27 -11.38 -20.02
N PRO A 54 25.60 -11.15 -19.92
CA PRO A 54 26.57 -11.66 -20.88
C PRO A 54 26.46 -13.17 -21.13
N HIS A 55 26.17 -13.95 -20.09
CA HIS A 55 26.00 -15.40 -20.21
C HIS A 55 24.77 -15.80 -21.03
N VAL A 56 23.65 -15.10 -20.83
CA VAL A 56 22.40 -15.36 -21.55
C VAL A 56 22.50 -14.86 -22.98
N TYR A 57 23.10 -13.69 -23.17
CA TYR A 57 23.36 -13.07 -24.47
C TYR A 57 24.13 -14.03 -25.40
N ILE A 58 25.30 -14.49 -24.96
CA ILE A 58 26.16 -15.40 -25.73
C ILE A 58 25.46 -16.75 -25.96
N LEU A 59 24.70 -17.25 -24.98
CA LEU A 59 23.95 -18.49 -25.14
C LEU A 59 22.92 -18.39 -26.26
N ILE A 60 22.18 -17.28 -26.32
CA ILE A 60 21.17 -17.04 -27.35
C ILE A 60 21.81 -16.95 -28.73
N ASP A 61 22.89 -16.18 -28.85
CA ASP A 61 23.64 -16.03 -30.10
C ASP A 61 24.15 -17.38 -30.62
N ARG A 62 24.67 -18.23 -29.72
CA ARG A 62 25.14 -19.59 -30.06
C ARG A 62 24.01 -20.54 -30.46
N VAL A 63 22.86 -20.49 -29.78
CA VAL A 63 21.71 -21.37 -30.07
C VAL A 63 21.07 -21.01 -31.40
N ILE A 64 20.95 -19.72 -31.72
CA ILE A 64 20.36 -19.25 -32.97
C ILE A 64 21.38 -19.33 -34.12
N GLY A 65 22.68 -19.27 -33.82
CA GLY A 65 23.76 -19.37 -34.82
C GLY A 65 24.06 -18.06 -35.53
N THR A 66 23.55 -16.93 -35.03
CA THR A 66 23.78 -15.58 -35.57
C THR A 66 24.36 -14.69 -34.48
N PRO A 67 25.58 -14.15 -34.65
CA PRO A 67 26.19 -13.24 -33.68
C PRO A 67 25.32 -11.99 -33.45
N ASN A 68 25.28 -11.51 -32.21
CA ASN A 68 24.60 -10.28 -31.79
C ASN A 68 23.07 -10.25 -31.94
N ILE A 69 22.42 -11.39 -32.22
CA ILE A 69 20.95 -11.45 -32.36
C ILE A 69 20.24 -11.13 -31.04
N ALA A 70 20.87 -11.42 -29.90
CA ALA A 70 20.38 -11.03 -28.60
C ALA A 70 20.18 -9.51 -28.47
N SER A 71 21.02 -8.67 -29.09
CA SER A 71 20.81 -7.22 -29.15
C SER A 71 19.49 -6.88 -29.84
N LEU A 72 19.23 -7.45 -31.02
CA LEU A 72 17.99 -7.21 -31.76
C LEU A 72 16.75 -7.58 -30.91
N ILE A 73 16.79 -8.73 -30.22
CA ILE A 73 15.70 -9.16 -29.34
C ILE A 73 15.47 -8.17 -28.20
N ILE A 74 16.54 -7.71 -27.54
CA ILE A 74 16.46 -6.71 -26.46
C ILE A 74 15.77 -5.44 -26.97
N TYR A 75 16.22 -4.93 -28.12
CA TYR A 75 15.68 -3.73 -28.74
C TYR A 75 14.20 -3.86 -29.12
N ILE A 76 13.80 -5.01 -29.67
CA ILE A 76 12.40 -5.34 -29.98
C ILE A 76 11.57 -5.38 -28.68
N CYS A 77 12.07 -6.01 -27.61
CA CYS A 77 11.38 -6.06 -26.32
C CYS A 77 11.13 -4.65 -25.76
N VAL A 78 12.14 -3.77 -25.76
CA VAL A 78 11.98 -2.39 -25.27
C VAL A 78 10.98 -1.61 -26.13
N ALA A 79 11.02 -1.76 -27.46
CA ALA A 79 10.08 -1.12 -28.37
C ALA A 79 8.62 -1.57 -28.12
N ILE A 80 8.39 -2.88 -27.97
CA ILE A 80 7.06 -3.44 -27.66
C ILE A 80 6.58 -2.97 -26.28
N CYS A 81 7.47 -2.94 -25.29
CA CYS A 81 7.17 -2.47 -23.95
C CYS A 81 6.64 -1.03 -23.95
N LEU A 82 7.39 -0.09 -24.55
CA LEU A 82 7.02 1.32 -24.58
C LEU A 82 5.71 1.57 -25.34
N THR A 83 5.54 0.91 -26.48
CA THR A 83 4.33 1.03 -27.30
C THR A 83 3.11 0.43 -26.60
N SER A 84 3.29 -0.68 -25.88
CA SER A 84 2.24 -1.28 -25.03
C SER A 84 1.83 -0.36 -23.88
N PHE A 85 2.79 0.32 -23.23
CA PHE A 85 2.48 1.30 -22.18
C PHE A 85 1.72 2.52 -22.70
N VAL A 86 2.14 3.08 -23.84
CA VAL A 86 1.42 4.18 -24.49
C VAL A 86 0.02 3.71 -24.90
N ALA A 87 -0.11 2.50 -25.46
CA ALA A 87 -1.40 1.91 -25.82
C ALA A 87 -2.33 1.77 -24.60
N LEU A 88 -1.81 1.26 -23.48
CA LEU A 88 -2.54 1.11 -22.23
C LEU A 88 -3.03 2.48 -21.72
N LEU A 89 -2.16 3.48 -21.68
CA LEU A 89 -2.55 4.84 -21.25
C LEU A 89 -3.54 5.50 -22.20
N VAL A 90 -3.47 5.22 -23.50
CA VAL A 90 -4.47 5.71 -24.47
C VAL A 90 -5.81 5.00 -24.27
N SER A 91 -5.81 3.70 -23.97
CA SER A 91 -7.03 2.94 -23.70
C SER A 91 -7.83 3.48 -22.49
N TRP A 92 -7.13 4.07 -21.52
CA TRP A 92 -7.72 4.73 -20.35
C TRP A 92 -8.32 6.11 -20.63
N SER A 93 -8.16 6.66 -21.85
CA SER A 93 -8.74 7.96 -22.21
C SER A 93 -10.21 7.82 -22.63
N SER A 94 -11.09 8.62 -22.02
CA SER A 94 -12.54 8.66 -22.35
C SER A 94 -12.85 9.22 -23.75
N ALA A 95 -11.87 9.86 -24.42
CA ALA A 95 -12.02 10.43 -25.76
C ALA A 95 -11.73 9.39 -26.87
N GLN A 96 -12.51 8.32 -26.89
CA GLN A 96 -12.17 7.09 -27.61
C GLN A 96 -12.02 7.25 -29.14
N ALA A 97 -12.82 8.07 -29.84
CA ALA A 97 -12.84 8.03 -31.31
C ALA A 97 -11.60 8.62 -32.00
N ARG A 98 -11.18 9.85 -31.62
CA ARG A 98 -10.01 10.53 -32.22
C ARG A 98 -8.68 9.93 -31.75
N LEU A 99 -8.63 9.41 -30.52
CA LEU A 99 -7.43 8.77 -30.00
C LEU A 99 -7.26 7.33 -30.54
N ARG A 100 -8.34 6.63 -30.93
CA ARG A 100 -8.23 5.31 -31.59
C ARG A 100 -7.50 5.39 -32.93
N ALA A 101 -7.82 6.38 -33.76
CA ALA A 101 -7.14 6.58 -35.04
C ALA A 101 -5.64 6.87 -34.83
N ARG A 102 -5.30 7.74 -33.87
CA ARG A 102 -3.90 8.03 -33.49
C ARG A 102 -3.19 6.79 -32.91
N HIS A 103 -3.91 5.95 -32.17
CA HIS A 103 -3.39 4.69 -31.64
C HIS A 103 -3.04 3.71 -32.76
N TRP A 104 -3.92 3.52 -33.74
CA TRP A 104 -3.63 2.66 -34.90
C TRP A 104 -2.45 3.18 -35.74
N VAL A 105 -2.35 4.51 -35.92
CA VAL A 105 -1.19 5.13 -36.58
C VAL A 105 0.09 4.88 -35.78
N GLY A 106 0.04 5.05 -34.46
CA GLY A 106 1.18 4.76 -33.58
C GLY A 106 1.60 3.28 -33.61
N LEU A 107 0.63 2.36 -33.64
CA LEU A 107 0.88 0.92 -33.78
C LEU A 107 1.50 0.58 -35.14
N GLY A 108 0.98 1.18 -36.22
CA GLY A 108 1.55 1.02 -37.56
C GLY A 108 2.99 1.53 -37.64
N TYR A 109 3.27 2.69 -37.03
CA TYR A 109 4.64 3.24 -36.93
C TYR A 109 5.58 2.32 -36.13
N ALA A 110 5.10 1.77 -35.00
CA ALA A 110 5.87 0.81 -34.22
C ALA A 110 6.19 -0.45 -35.02
N LEU A 111 5.20 -1.06 -35.68
CA LEU A 111 5.38 -2.24 -36.52
C LEU A 111 6.33 -1.98 -37.69
N ALA A 112 6.19 -0.83 -38.36
CA ALA A 112 7.11 -0.42 -39.43
C ALA A 112 8.55 -0.27 -38.90
N THR A 113 8.72 0.33 -37.72
CA THR A 113 10.03 0.48 -37.10
C THR A 113 10.65 -0.86 -36.75
N LEU A 114 9.87 -1.80 -36.18
CA LEU A 114 10.34 -3.16 -35.91
C LEU A 114 10.77 -3.90 -37.18
N ALA A 115 10.02 -3.74 -38.27
CA ALA A 115 10.37 -4.31 -39.58
C ALA A 115 11.67 -3.72 -40.12
N VAL A 116 11.82 -2.38 -40.10
CA VAL A 116 13.06 -1.69 -40.49
C VAL A 116 14.23 -2.18 -39.63
N MET A 117 14.06 -2.24 -38.31
CA MET A 117 15.11 -2.70 -37.40
C MET A 117 15.56 -4.12 -37.73
N THR A 118 14.61 -5.03 -37.96
CA THR A 118 14.90 -6.43 -38.28
C THR A 118 15.61 -6.56 -39.63
N ILE A 119 15.10 -5.88 -40.66
CA ILE A 119 15.69 -5.93 -42.02
C ILE A 119 17.13 -5.40 -41.99
N PHE A 120 17.34 -4.22 -41.43
CA PHE A 120 18.64 -3.56 -41.44
C PHE A 120 19.67 -4.27 -40.55
N PHE A 121 19.23 -4.95 -39.48
CA PHE A 121 20.10 -5.82 -38.69
C PHE A 121 20.69 -6.95 -39.53
N PHE A 122 19.87 -7.67 -40.33
CA PHE A 122 20.36 -8.77 -41.17
C PHE A 122 21.14 -8.30 -42.41
N LEU A 123 20.94 -7.06 -42.85
CA LEU A 123 21.75 -6.45 -43.90
C LEU A 123 23.10 -5.92 -43.39
N GLY A 124 23.21 -5.63 -42.08
CA GLY A 124 24.42 -5.16 -41.45
C GLY A 124 25.39 -6.30 -41.14
N ASP A 125 26.67 -6.12 -41.45
CA ASP A 125 27.71 -7.11 -41.13
C ASP A 125 28.13 -7.00 -39.66
N THR A 126 27.41 -7.72 -38.80
CA THR A 126 27.65 -7.79 -37.35
C THR A 126 28.30 -9.12 -36.92
N GLY A 127 28.80 -9.91 -37.88
CA GLY A 127 29.19 -11.30 -37.67
C GLY A 127 30.59 -11.54 -37.11
N SER A 128 31.37 -10.49 -36.86
CA SER A 128 32.80 -10.63 -36.57
C SER A 128 33.10 -11.09 -35.13
N VAL A 129 32.41 -10.54 -34.12
CA VAL A 129 32.54 -10.89 -32.69
C VAL A 129 31.23 -10.52 -31.93
N GLU A 130 30.91 -11.26 -30.87
CA GLU A 130 29.79 -10.97 -29.95
C GLU A 130 30.12 -9.75 -29.06
N HIS A 131 29.25 -8.73 -29.03
CA HIS A 131 29.44 -7.47 -28.27
C HIS A 131 28.27 -7.21 -27.29
N PRO A 132 28.20 -7.92 -26.14
CA PRO A 132 27.04 -7.83 -25.24
C PRO A 132 26.87 -6.48 -24.51
N ILE A 133 27.92 -5.65 -24.46
CA ILE A 133 27.97 -4.43 -23.64
C ILE A 133 28.13 -3.18 -24.51
N ASP A 134 28.87 -3.28 -25.60
CA ASP A 134 29.38 -2.19 -26.42
C ASP A 134 28.85 -2.20 -27.86
N PHE A 135 27.83 -3.02 -28.16
CA PHE A 135 27.22 -3.13 -29.49
C PHE A 135 26.95 -1.77 -30.14
N ASP A 136 26.37 -0.84 -29.37
CA ASP A 136 25.95 0.48 -29.85
C ASP A 136 27.09 1.39 -30.26
N VAL A 137 28.28 1.19 -29.67
CA VAL A 137 29.48 2.00 -29.95
C VAL A 137 30.30 1.33 -31.05
N THR A 138 30.41 0.01 -31.02
CA THR A 138 31.27 -0.76 -31.93
C THR A 138 30.70 -0.82 -33.35
N PHE A 139 29.38 -0.93 -33.49
CA PHE A 139 28.73 -1.01 -34.80
C PHE A 139 28.08 0.31 -35.27
N GLU A 140 28.34 1.43 -34.58
CA GLU A 140 27.74 2.74 -34.87
C GLU A 140 27.97 3.19 -36.32
N ALA A 141 29.19 2.98 -36.84
CA ALA A 141 29.60 3.40 -38.18
C ALA A 141 29.40 2.32 -39.26
N VAL A 142 28.89 1.13 -38.91
CA VAL A 142 28.67 0.05 -39.88
C VAL A 142 27.42 0.37 -40.70
N ARG A 143 27.57 0.36 -42.03
CA ARG A 143 26.48 0.60 -42.98
C ARG A 143 25.29 -0.31 -42.66
N TYR A 144 24.10 0.26 -42.62
CA TYR A 144 22.81 -0.35 -42.27
C TYR A 144 22.54 -0.46 -40.76
N VAL A 145 23.56 -0.71 -39.93
CA VAL A 145 23.39 -0.75 -38.46
C VAL A 145 23.11 0.65 -37.91
N ASP A 146 23.66 1.69 -38.54
CA ASP A 146 23.35 3.09 -38.29
C ASP A 146 21.85 3.39 -38.43
N VAL A 147 21.22 2.93 -39.51
CA VAL A 147 19.77 3.09 -39.76
C VAL A 147 18.94 2.32 -38.74
N PHE A 148 19.34 1.09 -38.41
CA PHE A 148 18.73 0.30 -37.33
C PHE A 148 18.74 1.09 -36.00
N LEU A 149 19.92 1.59 -35.61
CA LEU A 149 20.13 2.33 -34.37
C LEU A 149 19.37 3.66 -34.33
N LEU A 150 19.30 4.39 -35.46
CA LEU A 150 18.56 5.65 -35.58
C LEU A 150 17.04 5.44 -35.54
N SER A 151 16.55 4.40 -36.22
CA SER A 151 15.11 4.08 -36.24
C SER A 151 14.59 3.72 -34.85
N TYR A 152 15.34 2.89 -34.10
CA TYR A 152 15.05 2.60 -32.69
C TYR A 152 15.06 3.87 -31.84
N GLN A 153 16.09 4.70 -31.99
CA GLN A 153 16.27 5.93 -31.21
C GLN A 153 15.09 6.89 -31.38
N LEU A 154 14.59 7.03 -32.60
CA LEU A 154 13.43 7.87 -32.91
C LEU A 154 12.17 7.33 -32.24
N LEU A 155 11.89 6.02 -32.37
CA LEU A 155 10.75 5.38 -31.72
C LEU A 155 10.81 5.53 -30.20
N PHE A 156 11.98 5.26 -29.60
CA PHE A 156 12.20 5.37 -28.16
C PHE A 156 11.92 6.79 -27.66
N THR A 157 12.46 7.80 -28.35
CA THR A 157 12.30 9.22 -27.98
C THR A 157 10.85 9.66 -28.09
N LEU A 158 10.16 9.30 -29.19
CA LEU A 158 8.75 9.61 -29.39
C LEU A 158 7.86 8.93 -28.34
N ALA A 159 8.10 7.66 -28.05
CA ALA A 159 7.33 6.90 -27.07
C ALA A 159 7.54 7.43 -25.65
N MET A 160 8.78 7.76 -25.26
CA MET A 160 9.07 8.39 -23.96
C MET A 160 8.44 9.78 -23.84
N GLY A 161 8.50 10.60 -24.89
CA GLY A 161 7.84 11.91 -24.92
C GLY A 161 6.33 11.79 -24.75
N MET A 162 5.69 10.86 -25.46
CA MET A 162 4.26 10.59 -25.28
C MET A 162 3.94 10.09 -23.87
N LEU A 163 4.78 9.22 -23.30
CA LEU A 163 4.63 8.71 -21.94
C LEU A 163 4.69 9.84 -20.91
N VAL A 164 5.65 10.77 -21.04
CA VAL A 164 5.75 11.99 -20.19
C VAL A 164 4.46 12.81 -20.26
N VAL A 165 3.98 13.10 -21.47
CA VAL A 165 2.77 13.94 -21.66
C VAL A 165 1.53 13.26 -21.08
N LEU A 166 1.33 11.97 -21.38
CA LEU A 166 0.17 11.22 -20.90
C LEU A 166 0.21 11.05 -19.39
N CYS A 167 1.33 10.62 -18.81
CA CYS A 167 1.45 10.43 -17.36
C CYS A 167 1.26 11.74 -16.58
N ARG A 168 1.79 12.87 -17.07
CA ARG A 168 1.55 14.18 -16.44
C ARG A 168 0.07 14.57 -16.48
N ARG A 169 -0.57 14.38 -17.64
CA ARG A 169 -2.00 14.69 -17.82
C ARG A 169 -2.87 13.82 -16.91
N TYR A 170 -2.63 12.51 -16.86
CA TYR A 170 -3.37 11.61 -15.98
C TYR A 170 -3.10 11.87 -14.49
N ALA A 171 -1.86 12.20 -14.12
CA ALA A 171 -1.55 12.55 -12.74
C ALA A 171 -2.32 13.79 -12.26
N ALA A 172 -2.66 14.71 -13.17
CA ALA A 172 -3.48 15.88 -12.84
C ALA A 172 -4.97 15.54 -12.68
N MET A 173 -5.47 14.48 -13.34
CA MET A 173 -6.90 14.11 -13.35
C MET A 173 -7.27 13.06 -12.28
N VAL A 174 -6.30 12.29 -11.76
CA VAL A 174 -6.58 11.20 -10.82
C VAL A 174 -6.61 11.70 -9.37
N ASP A 175 -7.72 11.45 -8.66
CA ASP A 175 -7.91 11.84 -7.25
C ASP A 175 -7.19 10.92 -6.25
N ARG A 176 -6.91 9.67 -6.62
CA ARG A 176 -6.21 8.72 -5.75
C ARG A 176 -4.72 9.12 -5.59
N PRO A 177 -4.25 9.40 -4.35
CA PRO A 177 -2.92 9.98 -4.13
C PRO A 177 -1.78 9.04 -4.52
N TRP A 178 -1.93 7.72 -4.31
CA TRP A 178 -0.91 6.73 -4.65
C TRP A 178 -0.76 6.54 -6.16
N THR A 179 -1.87 6.50 -6.90
CA THR A 179 -1.85 6.44 -8.37
C THR A 179 -1.23 7.72 -8.95
N ARG A 180 -1.57 8.88 -8.40
CA ARG A 180 -0.98 10.17 -8.77
C ARG A 180 0.54 10.19 -8.55
N ARG A 181 1.02 9.69 -7.41
CA ARG A 181 2.46 9.57 -7.11
C ARG A 181 3.14 8.60 -8.06
N GLY A 182 2.55 7.43 -8.32
CA GLY A 182 3.07 6.45 -9.28
C GLY A 182 3.29 7.06 -10.67
N LEU A 183 2.28 7.76 -11.21
CA LEU A 183 2.37 8.44 -12.51
C LEU A 183 3.46 9.53 -12.56
N ARG A 184 3.69 10.26 -11.45
CA ARG A 184 4.78 11.24 -11.35
C ARG A 184 6.16 10.58 -11.33
N ILE A 185 6.30 9.45 -10.64
CA ILE A 185 7.54 8.67 -10.63
C ILE A 185 7.82 8.10 -12.02
N VAL A 186 6.80 7.57 -12.72
CA VAL A 186 6.92 7.13 -14.12
C VAL A 186 7.34 8.30 -15.02
N THR A 187 6.79 9.50 -14.82
CA THR A 187 7.19 10.70 -15.56
C THR A 187 8.66 11.03 -15.34
N ALA A 188 9.14 10.98 -14.08
CA ALA A 188 10.56 11.17 -13.78
C ALA A 188 11.42 10.09 -14.44
N GLY A 189 11.00 8.82 -14.38
CA GLY A 189 11.65 7.70 -15.04
C GLY A 189 11.78 7.91 -16.56
N ALA A 190 10.75 8.42 -17.21
CA ALA A 190 10.78 8.73 -18.63
C ALA A 190 11.74 9.88 -18.98
N TRP A 191 11.87 10.91 -18.13
CA TRP A 191 12.90 11.96 -18.30
C TRP A 191 14.33 11.42 -18.18
N PHE A 192 14.59 10.56 -17.19
CA PHE A 192 15.88 9.85 -17.11
C PHE A 192 16.09 8.91 -18.31
N GLY A 193 15.00 8.30 -18.81
CA GLY A 193 15.03 7.51 -20.04
C GLY A 193 15.44 8.36 -21.25
N LEU A 194 14.90 9.56 -21.42
CA LEU A 194 15.33 10.50 -22.47
C LEU A 194 16.79 10.96 -22.30
N GLY A 195 17.31 10.95 -21.07
CA GLY A 195 18.72 11.19 -20.79
C GLY A 195 19.66 10.22 -21.51
N TYR A 196 19.24 8.97 -21.74
CA TYR A 196 19.98 7.99 -22.57
C TYR A 196 20.16 8.49 -24.01
N CYS A 197 19.23 9.29 -24.52
CA CYS A 197 19.30 9.78 -25.90
C CYS A 197 20.28 10.94 -26.09
N VAL A 198 20.60 11.67 -25.02
CA VAL A 198 21.40 12.90 -25.08
C VAL A 198 22.83 12.66 -25.58
N PRO A 199 23.60 11.68 -25.05
CA PRO A 199 24.97 11.44 -25.52
C PRO A 199 25.06 11.14 -27.01
N LYS A 200 24.08 10.40 -27.55
CA LYS A 200 24.04 10.04 -28.97
C LYS A 200 23.79 11.25 -29.87
N VAL A 201 22.85 12.13 -29.47
CA VAL A 201 22.60 13.39 -30.19
C VAL A 201 23.82 14.32 -30.09
N VAL A 202 24.46 14.39 -28.92
CA VAL A 202 25.67 15.20 -28.73
C VAL A 202 26.82 14.71 -29.61
N ASN A 203 27.07 13.40 -29.67
CA ASN A 203 28.09 12.82 -30.55
C ASN A 203 27.81 13.10 -32.02
N MET A 204 26.58 12.84 -32.48
CA MET A 204 26.18 13.12 -33.87
C MET A 204 26.32 14.59 -34.26
N VAL A 205 26.03 15.52 -33.34
CA VAL A 205 26.24 16.96 -33.57
C VAL A 205 27.72 17.32 -33.56
N TRP A 206 28.52 16.71 -32.68
CA TRP A 206 29.94 17.01 -32.55
C TRP A 206 30.76 16.50 -33.74
N ASP A 207 30.39 15.36 -34.32
CA ASP A 207 31.01 14.80 -35.52
C ASP A 207 30.90 15.73 -36.74
N LEU A 208 29.95 16.68 -36.74
CA LEU A 208 29.88 17.76 -37.74
C LEU A 208 30.98 18.81 -37.59
N PHE A 209 31.60 18.93 -36.41
CA PHE A 209 32.60 19.94 -36.06
C PHE A 209 34.00 19.35 -35.77
N GLY A 210 34.16 18.03 -35.71
CA GLY A 210 35.44 17.32 -35.51
C GLY A 210 35.31 16.06 -34.65
N SER A 211 36.42 15.41 -34.31
CA SER A 211 36.42 14.20 -33.48
C SER A 211 36.06 14.51 -32.01
N SER A 212 35.01 13.86 -31.50
CA SER A 212 34.43 14.13 -30.18
C SER A 212 35.28 13.63 -28.99
N PRO A 213 35.60 14.48 -28.00
CA PRO A 213 36.29 14.08 -26.77
C PRO A 213 35.35 13.43 -25.71
N LEU A 214 34.06 13.22 -26.01
CA LEU A 214 33.04 12.85 -25.00
C LEU A 214 32.60 11.37 -25.01
N HIS A 215 33.24 10.48 -25.78
CA HIS A 215 32.90 9.04 -25.84
C HIS A 215 32.85 8.34 -24.46
N VAL A 216 33.72 8.76 -23.52
CA VAL A 216 33.79 8.20 -22.16
C VAL A 216 32.58 8.60 -21.31
N VAL A 217 32.05 9.82 -21.50
CA VAL A 217 30.85 10.30 -20.80
C VAL A 217 29.62 9.53 -21.29
N SER A 218 29.53 9.27 -22.60
CA SER A 218 28.46 8.45 -23.19
C SER A 218 28.39 7.04 -22.59
N SER A 219 29.55 6.38 -22.44
CA SER A 219 29.65 4.98 -22.00
C SER A 219 29.25 4.74 -20.53
N ILE A 220 29.29 5.77 -19.68
CA ILE A 220 28.92 5.65 -18.25
C ILE A 220 27.54 6.27 -17.99
N VAL A 221 27.24 7.41 -18.60
CA VAL A 221 26.00 8.15 -18.35
C VAL A 221 24.80 7.43 -18.96
N ALA A 222 24.93 6.84 -20.16
CA ALA A 222 23.81 6.18 -20.83
C ALA A 222 23.30 4.94 -20.07
N PRO A 223 24.13 3.97 -19.64
CA PRO A 223 23.66 2.82 -18.86
C PRO A 223 23.14 3.18 -17.47
N LEU A 224 23.74 4.19 -16.83
CA LEU A 224 23.33 4.66 -15.51
C LEU A 224 21.97 5.35 -15.56
N SER A 225 21.75 6.21 -16.56
CA SER A 225 20.46 6.86 -16.81
C SER A 225 19.36 5.84 -17.13
N ALA A 226 19.67 4.83 -17.94
CA ALA A 226 18.75 3.73 -18.24
C ALA A 226 18.40 2.91 -16.99
N SER A 227 19.38 2.65 -16.11
CA SER A 227 19.17 1.92 -14.86
C SER A 227 18.29 2.70 -13.86
N VAL A 228 18.53 4.01 -13.73
CA VAL A 228 17.69 4.90 -12.91
C VAL A 228 16.27 4.97 -13.49
N SER A 229 16.13 5.09 -14.81
CA SER A 229 14.84 5.06 -15.50
C SER A 229 14.08 3.77 -15.21
N ALA A 230 14.73 2.61 -15.34
CA ALA A 230 14.16 1.30 -15.07
C ALA A 230 13.70 1.13 -13.61
N ALA A 231 14.49 1.59 -12.64
CA ALA A 231 14.12 1.56 -11.23
C ALA A 231 12.90 2.45 -10.95
N LEU A 232 12.86 3.66 -11.52
CA LEU A 232 11.72 4.57 -11.39
C LEU A 232 10.46 4.00 -12.05
N PHE A 233 10.55 3.36 -13.22
CA PHE A 233 9.40 2.69 -13.83
C PHE A 233 8.89 1.54 -12.97
N SER A 234 9.79 0.70 -12.46
CA SER A 234 9.43 -0.41 -11.58
C SER A 234 8.69 0.10 -10.33
N LEU A 235 9.22 1.13 -9.69
CA LEU A 235 8.60 1.75 -8.51
C LEU A 235 7.26 2.42 -8.87
N GLY A 236 7.22 3.18 -9.95
CA GLY A 236 6.05 3.93 -10.39
C GLY A 236 4.85 3.03 -10.76
N PHE A 237 5.09 1.90 -11.41
CA PHE A 237 4.04 0.95 -11.78
C PHE A 237 3.57 0.05 -10.63
N THR A 238 4.42 -0.22 -9.65
CA THR A 238 4.07 -1.04 -8.47
C THR A 238 3.42 -0.22 -7.35
N MET A 239 3.64 1.10 -7.31
CA MET A 239 3.12 2.00 -6.27
C MET A 239 1.58 1.96 -6.09
N PRO A 240 0.75 1.88 -7.15
CA PRO A 240 -0.71 1.79 -6.98
C PRO A 240 -1.16 0.50 -6.28
N ALA A 241 -0.44 -0.61 -6.49
CA ALA A 241 -0.73 -1.89 -5.84
C ALA A 241 -0.38 -1.85 -4.34
N TRP A 242 0.75 -1.22 -3.99
CA TRP A 242 1.12 -1.02 -2.58
C TRP A 242 0.22 0.01 -1.89
N GLY A 243 -0.27 1.03 -2.61
CA GLY A 243 -1.13 2.06 -2.04
C GLY A 243 -2.39 1.49 -1.38
N ALA A 244 -3.02 0.50 -2.02
CA ALA A 244 -4.19 -0.20 -1.46
C ALA A 244 -3.81 -1.05 -0.24
N GLY A 245 -2.69 -1.79 -0.31
CA GLY A 245 -2.22 -2.60 0.81
C GLY A 245 -1.80 -1.75 2.01
N VAL A 246 -1.11 -0.63 1.81
CA VAL A 246 -0.64 0.27 2.88
C VAL A 246 -1.80 1.01 3.53
N SER A 247 -2.80 1.47 2.76
CA SER A 247 -4.01 2.05 3.37
C SER A 247 -4.75 1.00 4.19
N GLN A 248 -4.94 -0.21 3.64
CA GLN A 248 -5.62 -1.29 4.35
C GLN A 248 -4.87 -1.71 5.62
N LEU A 249 -3.53 -1.81 5.57
CA LEU A 249 -2.70 -2.07 6.75
C LEU A 249 -2.81 -0.93 7.77
N ARG A 250 -2.80 0.33 7.33
CA ARG A 250 -2.98 1.47 8.23
C ARG A 250 -4.34 1.40 8.92
N ASP A 251 -5.41 1.14 8.18
CA ASP A 251 -6.77 1.06 8.71
C ASP A 251 -6.91 -0.13 9.67
N LEU A 252 -6.39 -1.31 9.28
CA LEU A 252 -6.29 -2.49 10.14
C LEU A 252 -5.55 -2.18 11.44
N THR A 253 -4.38 -1.51 11.37
CA THR A 253 -3.63 -1.16 12.58
C THR A 253 -4.34 -0.14 13.44
N ALA A 254 -5.10 0.80 12.85
CA ALA A 254 -5.87 1.78 13.59
C ALA A 254 -7.02 1.11 14.35
N VAL A 255 -7.83 0.28 13.67
CA VAL A 255 -8.94 -0.46 14.28
C VAL A 255 -8.42 -1.43 15.35
N TYR A 256 -7.33 -2.15 15.05
CA TYR A 256 -6.71 -3.07 16.02
C TYR A 256 -6.19 -2.35 17.27
N ARG A 257 -5.59 -1.16 17.13
CA ARG A 257 -5.18 -0.35 18.29
C ARG A 257 -6.37 0.12 19.10
N SER A 258 -7.47 0.52 18.47
CA SER A 258 -8.71 0.89 19.17
C SER A 258 -9.26 -0.29 19.97
N TYR A 259 -9.35 -1.47 19.35
CA TYR A 259 -9.73 -2.72 20.01
C TYR A 259 -8.84 -3.01 21.24
N GLN A 260 -7.51 -2.96 21.08
CA GLN A 260 -6.58 -3.20 22.18
C GLN A 260 -6.70 -2.18 23.31
N ARG A 261 -7.02 -0.92 23.00
CA ARG A 261 -7.20 0.14 24.01
C ARG A 261 -8.52 0.01 24.76
N LEU A 262 -9.59 -0.42 24.10
CA LEU A 262 -10.89 -0.65 24.73
C LEU A 262 -10.92 -1.94 25.55
N TYR A 263 -10.20 -2.97 25.12
CA TYR A 263 -10.30 -4.31 25.69
C TYR A 263 -10.11 -4.40 27.22
N PRO A 264 -9.15 -3.72 27.88
CA PRO A 264 -9.00 -3.79 29.33
C PRO A 264 -10.25 -3.30 30.07
N LEU A 265 -10.81 -2.16 29.64
CA LEU A 265 -12.03 -1.60 30.21
C LEU A 265 -13.21 -2.53 29.94
N TRP A 266 -13.39 -2.93 28.67
CA TRP A 266 -14.46 -3.83 28.25
C TRP A 266 -14.44 -5.13 29.07
N ARG A 267 -13.27 -5.74 29.27
CA ARG A 267 -13.12 -6.98 30.03
C ARG A 267 -13.59 -6.83 31.47
N ASP A 268 -13.16 -5.77 32.15
CA ASP A 268 -13.48 -5.57 33.57
C ASP A 268 -14.99 -5.28 33.77
N LEU A 269 -15.61 -4.58 32.82
CA LEU A 269 -17.05 -4.37 32.76
C LEU A 269 -17.81 -5.66 32.41
N ALA A 270 -17.35 -6.40 31.40
CA ALA A 270 -17.95 -7.65 30.96
C ALA A 270 -18.01 -8.69 32.09
N VAL A 271 -16.94 -8.80 32.90
CA VAL A 271 -16.89 -9.71 34.06
C VAL A 271 -17.95 -9.35 35.12
N ALA A 272 -18.21 -8.06 35.34
CA ALA A 272 -19.19 -7.61 36.32
C ALA A 272 -20.64 -7.70 35.82
N PHE A 273 -20.86 -7.52 34.51
CA PHE A 273 -22.19 -7.53 33.89
C PHE A 273 -22.28 -8.59 32.79
N PRO A 274 -22.25 -9.89 33.14
CA PRO A 274 -22.23 -10.95 32.16
C PRO A 274 -23.46 -11.00 31.24
N GLU A 275 -24.61 -10.55 31.75
CA GLU A 275 -25.89 -10.52 31.06
C GLU A 275 -26.00 -9.45 29.97
N LEU A 276 -25.17 -8.40 30.03
CA LEU A 276 -25.15 -7.31 29.04
C LEU A 276 -24.17 -7.57 27.89
N VAL A 277 -23.41 -8.66 27.95
CA VAL A 277 -22.44 -9.04 26.93
C VAL A 277 -23.07 -10.05 25.98
N LEU A 278 -23.14 -9.69 24.69
CA LEU A 278 -23.92 -10.40 23.68
C LEU A 278 -23.46 -11.87 23.46
N MET A 279 -22.19 -12.20 23.75
CA MET A 279 -21.64 -13.56 23.78
C MET A 279 -20.45 -13.64 24.76
N PHE A 280 -20.56 -14.46 25.82
CA PHE A 280 -19.52 -14.69 26.84
C PHE A 280 -18.48 -15.74 26.35
N ALA A 281 -17.19 -15.69 26.68
CA ALA A 281 -16.66 -15.41 28.02
C ALA A 281 -15.21 -14.87 28.04
N PRO A 282 -14.90 -13.90 28.94
CA PRO A 282 -13.53 -13.47 29.23
C PRO A 282 -12.81 -14.59 29.98
N THR A 283 -12.09 -15.44 29.26
CA THR A 283 -11.26 -16.48 29.88
C THR A 283 -9.83 -15.97 30.01
N GLU A 284 -9.40 -15.85 31.26
CA GLU A 284 -8.04 -15.64 31.78
C GLU A 284 -7.63 -14.21 32.19
N ARG A 285 -7.34 -14.09 33.49
CA ARG A 285 -6.70 -12.96 34.16
C ARG A 285 -5.20 -12.92 33.81
N THR A 286 -4.83 -12.89 32.53
CA THR A 286 -3.42 -12.78 32.15
C THR A 286 -2.95 -11.34 32.26
N ASN A 287 -2.12 -11.05 33.27
CA ASN A 287 -1.57 -9.73 33.55
C ASN A 287 -0.45 -9.29 32.55
N ARG A 288 -0.25 -10.02 31.44
CA ARG A 288 0.77 -9.72 30.43
C ARG A 288 0.21 -9.74 29.02
N TRP A 289 0.12 -8.55 28.45
CA TRP A 289 -0.17 -8.32 27.03
C TRP A 289 1.04 -8.72 26.17
N SER A 290 1.04 -9.95 25.66
CA SER A 290 1.91 -10.35 24.56
C SER A 290 1.13 -10.29 23.24
N LEU A 291 1.80 -9.97 22.13
CA LEU A 291 1.23 -10.04 20.78
C LEU A 291 0.55 -11.40 20.52
N ARG A 292 1.10 -12.50 21.08
CA ARG A 292 0.53 -13.84 20.95
C ARG A 292 -0.79 -14.00 21.71
N THR A 293 -0.88 -13.46 22.93
CA THR A 293 -2.11 -13.48 23.74
C THR A 293 -3.20 -12.66 23.08
N ALA A 294 -2.87 -11.46 22.59
CA ALA A 294 -3.81 -10.60 21.88
C ALA A 294 -4.30 -11.25 20.58
N HIS A 295 -3.43 -11.91 19.83
CA HIS A 295 -3.81 -12.65 18.63
C HIS A 295 -4.73 -13.85 18.94
N ARG A 296 -4.47 -14.58 20.04
CA ARG A 296 -5.31 -15.71 20.49
C ARG A 296 -6.72 -15.27 20.89
N ILE A 297 -6.82 -14.22 21.71
CA ILE A 297 -8.11 -13.66 22.15
C ILE A 297 -8.91 -13.17 20.95
N PHE A 298 -8.26 -12.41 20.08
CA PHE A 298 -8.87 -11.90 18.86
C PHE A 298 -9.33 -13.04 17.94
N GLY A 299 -8.48 -14.04 17.69
CA GLY A 299 -8.83 -15.18 16.84
C GLY A 299 -10.06 -15.94 17.35
N ARG A 300 -10.20 -16.10 18.67
CA ARG A 300 -11.37 -16.72 19.28
C ARG A 300 -12.64 -15.87 19.12
N GLN A 301 -12.56 -14.56 19.39
CA GLN A 301 -13.71 -13.66 19.23
C GLN A 301 -14.19 -13.56 17.78
N VAL A 302 -13.27 -13.65 16.80
CA VAL A 302 -13.64 -13.70 15.38
C VAL A 302 -14.37 -14.99 15.02
N ILE A 303 -13.93 -16.14 15.56
CA ILE A 303 -14.63 -17.42 15.37
C ILE A 303 -16.05 -17.32 15.94
N GLU A 304 -16.21 -16.83 17.16
CA GLU A 304 -17.53 -16.67 17.81
C GLU A 304 -18.45 -15.72 17.01
N LEU A 305 -17.89 -14.62 16.48
CA LEU A 305 -18.64 -13.67 15.66
C LEU A 305 -19.07 -14.27 14.31
N ARG A 306 -18.21 -15.11 13.72
CA ARG A 306 -18.52 -15.89 12.52
C ARG A 306 -19.52 -17.02 12.80
N ASP A 307 -19.43 -17.69 13.94
CA ASP A 307 -20.39 -18.71 14.35
C ASP A 307 -21.77 -18.09 14.58
N GLY A 308 -21.82 -16.90 15.20
CA GLY A 308 -23.04 -16.11 15.32
C GLY A 308 -23.63 -15.67 13.98
N SER A 309 -22.78 -15.27 13.01
CA SER A 309 -23.26 -14.91 11.67
C SER A 309 -23.74 -16.13 10.88
N ILE A 310 -23.12 -17.30 11.06
CA ILE A 310 -23.55 -18.58 10.50
C ILE A 310 -24.88 -19.01 11.11
N ALA A 311 -25.10 -18.83 12.41
CA ALA A 311 -26.39 -19.11 13.05
C ALA A 311 -27.53 -18.21 12.50
N LEU A 312 -27.19 -17.01 12.04
CA LEU A 312 -28.12 -16.04 11.44
C LEU A 312 -28.25 -16.16 9.91
N ARG A 313 -27.48 -17.06 9.24
CA ARG A 313 -27.58 -17.31 7.78
C ARG A 313 -28.97 -17.66 7.23
N PRO A 314 -29.89 -18.31 7.98
CA PRO A 314 -31.26 -18.51 7.48
C PRO A 314 -32.02 -17.19 7.23
N HIS A 315 -31.56 -16.09 7.82
CA HIS A 315 -32.18 -14.76 7.76
C HIS A 315 -31.36 -13.75 6.96
N ASN A 316 -30.04 -13.92 6.92
CA ASN A 316 -29.12 -13.09 6.14
C ASN A 316 -28.70 -13.87 4.89
N GLY A 317 -29.02 -13.35 3.69
CA GLY A 317 -28.71 -14.01 2.41
C GLY A 317 -27.24 -14.44 2.27
N PRO A 318 -26.92 -15.32 1.31
CA PRO A 318 -25.60 -15.93 1.22
C PRO A 318 -24.51 -14.86 0.96
N GLU A 319 -23.63 -14.63 1.94
CA GLU A 319 -22.39 -13.86 1.75
C GLU A 319 -21.27 -14.79 1.25
N ASP A 320 -20.62 -14.36 0.16
CA ASP A 320 -19.49 -15.05 -0.49
C ASP A 320 -18.21 -14.99 0.35
N GLY A 321 -17.59 -16.16 0.60
CA GLY A 321 -16.14 -16.29 0.82
C GLY A 321 -15.58 -15.92 2.20
N LEU A 322 -15.94 -16.67 3.26
CA LEU A 322 -15.29 -16.61 4.58
C LEU A 322 -14.03 -17.49 4.64
N ASP A 323 -13.00 -17.14 3.87
CA ASP A 323 -11.69 -17.81 3.99
C ASP A 323 -10.90 -17.33 5.24
N SER A 324 -10.06 -18.25 5.71
CA SER A 324 -9.26 -18.39 6.95
C SER A 324 -8.46 -17.21 7.55
N VAL A 325 -8.64 -15.95 7.13
CA VAL A 325 -7.91 -14.79 7.68
C VAL A 325 -8.89 -13.78 8.29
N PRO A 326 -8.64 -13.27 9.52
CA PRO A 326 -9.43 -12.20 10.09
C PRO A 326 -9.41 -10.98 9.17
N THR A 327 -10.60 -10.53 8.77
CA THR A 327 -10.76 -9.40 7.87
C THR A 327 -10.88 -8.09 8.65
N LEU A 328 -10.66 -6.95 7.97
CA LEU A 328 -10.92 -5.62 8.54
C LEU A 328 -12.36 -5.52 9.09
N ARG A 329 -13.32 -6.13 8.38
CA ARG A 329 -14.73 -6.20 8.77
C ARG A 329 -14.93 -6.94 10.09
N ASP A 330 -14.23 -8.06 10.30
CA ASP A 330 -14.29 -8.81 11.56
C ASP A 330 -13.80 -7.95 12.75
N LEU A 331 -12.72 -7.18 12.54
CA LEU A 331 -12.19 -6.24 13.53
C LEU A 331 -13.13 -5.07 13.83
N GLU A 332 -13.71 -4.47 12.80
CA GLU A 332 -14.68 -3.39 12.93
C GLU A 332 -15.90 -3.83 13.73
N LEU A 333 -16.43 -5.02 13.45
CA LEU A 333 -17.56 -5.59 14.20
C LEU A 333 -17.23 -5.81 15.68
N LEU A 334 -16.02 -6.28 16.01
CA LEU A 334 -15.60 -6.43 17.40
C LEU A 334 -15.47 -5.08 18.12
N VAL A 335 -14.93 -4.07 17.46
CA VAL A 335 -14.83 -2.72 18.04
C VAL A 335 -16.22 -2.10 18.26
N THR A 336 -17.11 -2.20 17.26
CA THR A 336 -18.49 -1.73 17.39
C THR A 336 -19.22 -2.46 18.51
N ARG A 337 -19.02 -3.77 18.64
CA ARG A 337 -19.60 -4.56 19.73
C ARG A 337 -19.09 -4.09 21.10
N GLN A 338 -17.78 -3.93 21.27
CA GLN A 338 -17.20 -3.43 22.52
C GLN A 338 -17.75 -2.05 22.89
N GLN A 339 -17.90 -1.16 21.91
CA GLN A 339 -18.48 0.17 22.11
C GLN A 339 -19.91 0.08 22.66
N VAL A 340 -20.77 -0.72 22.03
CA VAL A 340 -22.17 -0.90 22.48
C VAL A 340 -22.24 -1.51 23.88
N GLU A 341 -21.50 -2.60 24.12
CA GLU A 341 -21.52 -3.29 25.42
C GLU A 341 -20.97 -2.41 26.54
N ILE A 342 -19.91 -1.63 26.29
CA ILE A 342 -19.42 -0.64 27.27
C ILE A 342 -20.51 0.39 27.58
N ARG A 343 -21.20 0.91 26.56
CA ARG A 343 -22.21 1.96 26.75
C ARG A 343 -23.44 1.45 27.51
N ASP A 344 -23.89 0.25 27.21
CA ASP A 344 -24.99 -0.40 27.93
C ASP A 344 -24.64 -0.61 29.42
N ILE A 345 -23.40 -1.01 29.70
CA ILE A 345 -22.91 -1.15 31.08
C ILE A 345 -22.76 0.22 31.76
N GLN A 346 -22.28 1.25 31.06
CA GLN A 346 -22.23 2.62 31.60
C GLN A 346 -23.64 3.11 31.99
N LEU A 347 -24.66 2.82 31.17
CA LEU A 347 -26.05 3.14 31.49
C LEU A 347 -26.52 2.41 32.75
N ARG A 348 -26.10 1.16 32.95
CA ARG A 348 -26.43 0.37 34.15
C ARG A 348 -25.72 0.87 35.41
N LEU A 349 -24.47 1.32 35.30
CA LEU A 349 -23.67 1.85 36.40
C LEU A 349 -24.00 3.31 36.76
N ARG A 350 -24.68 4.03 35.86
CA ARG A 350 -25.03 5.45 36.02
C ARG A 350 -25.59 5.83 37.38
N PRO A 351 -26.46 5.04 38.05
CA PRO A 351 -26.98 5.41 39.36
C PRO A 351 -25.90 5.54 40.45
N HIS A 352 -24.70 4.96 40.26
CA HIS A 352 -23.57 5.11 41.17
C HIS A 352 -22.70 6.35 40.86
N TYR A 353 -22.99 7.10 39.80
CA TYR A 353 -22.21 8.29 39.47
C TYR A 353 -22.57 9.43 40.43
N THR A 354 -21.55 10.09 40.98
CA THR A 354 -21.76 11.16 41.98
C THR A 354 -20.92 12.39 41.68
N GLU A 355 -21.46 13.58 41.93
CA GLU A 355 -20.71 14.83 41.72
C GLU A 355 -19.44 14.90 42.59
N ALA A 356 -19.47 14.26 43.77
CA ALA A 356 -18.30 14.17 44.64
C ALA A 356 -17.11 13.46 43.97
N VAL A 357 -17.36 12.35 43.26
CA VAL A 357 -16.31 11.64 42.50
C VAL A 357 -15.84 12.48 41.31
N ALA A 358 -16.75 13.20 40.64
CA ALA A 358 -16.40 14.05 39.49
C ALA A 358 -15.50 15.21 39.93
N ALA A 359 -15.88 15.92 40.98
CA ALA A 359 -15.13 17.01 41.55
C ALA A 359 -13.74 16.55 42.03
N ALA A 360 -13.65 15.42 42.74
CA ALA A 360 -12.38 14.86 43.18
C ALA A 360 -11.47 14.47 42.00
N ALA A 361 -12.03 13.91 40.92
CA ALA A 361 -11.28 13.58 39.72
C ALA A 361 -10.76 14.85 39.01
N ARG A 362 -11.57 15.91 38.91
CA ARG A 362 -11.12 17.19 38.32
C ARG A 362 -10.03 17.86 39.15
N GLU A 363 -10.18 17.89 40.47
CA GLU A 363 -9.17 18.43 41.40
C GLU A 363 -7.84 17.69 41.25
N GLN A 364 -7.86 16.36 41.30
CA GLN A 364 -6.65 15.54 41.11
C GLN A 364 -6.06 15.70 39.71
N ALA A 365 -6.90 15.77 38.67
CA ALA A 365 -6.42 16.00 37.31
C ALA A 365 -5.69 17.35 37.16
N GLN A 366 -6.17 18.40 37.84
CA GLN A 366 -5.50 19.70 37.88
C GLN A 366 -4.17 19.65 38.64
N LEU A 367 -4.11 18.93 39.77
CA LEU A 367 -2.87 18.71 40.53
C LEU A 367 -1.81 17.98 39.69
N HIS A 368 -2.23 16.99 38.92
CA HIS A 368 -1.38 16.27 37.95
C HIS A 368 -1.09 17.07 36.67
N ARG A 369 -1.61 18.30 36.54
CA ARG A 369 -1.43 19.21 35.39
C ARG A 369 -1.81 18.57 34.05
N LEU A 370 -2.89 17.78 34.04
CA LEU A 370 -3.43 17.21 32.81
C LEU A 370 -3.96 18.31 31.88
N ALA A 371 -3.85 18.08 30.57
CA ALA A 371 -4.39 19.01 29.59
C ALA A 371 -5.92 19.07 29.70
N ALA A 372 -6.51 20.27 29.58
CA ALA A 372 -7.96 20.47 29.74
C ALA A 372 -8.82 19.51 28.89
N LYS A 373 -8.37 19.21 27.67
CA LYS A 373 -9.01 18.27 26.73
C LYS A 373 -9.07 16.80 27.20
N ASP A 374 -8.25 16.42 28.19
CA ASP A 374 -8.12 15.05 28.69
C ASP A 374 -8.78 14.90 30.08
N ILE A 375 -9.09 16.01 30.77
CA ILE A 375 -9.69 16.01 32.12
C ILE A 375 -11.02 15.27 32.12
N GLU A 376 -11.95 15.62 31.22
CA GLU A 376 -13.28 15.01 31.24
C GLU A 376 -13.25 13.51 30.91
N ALA A 377 -12.31 13.05 30.06
CA ALA A 377 -12.13 11.62 29.82
C ALA A 377 -11.61 10.88 31.08
N VAL A 378 -10.76 11.53 31.88
CA VAL A 378 -10.29 11.01 33.17
C VAL A 378 -11.40 11.03 34.21
N VAL A 379 -12.25 12.06 34.22
CA VAL A 379 -13.42 12.14 35.10
C VAL A 379 -14.37 11.00 34.82
N GLU A 380 -14.73 10.76 33.55
CA GLU A 380 -15.60 9.65 33.18
C GLU A 380 -14.98 8.29 33.51
N ALA A 381 -13.69 8.10 33.24
CA ALA A 381 -12.97 6.89 33.62
C ALA A 381 -12.98 6.65 35.13
N THR A 382 -12.86 7.73 35.93
CA THR A 382 -12.86 7.66 37.40
C THR A 382 -14.25 7.33 37.93
N GLN A 383 -15.30 7.96 37.41
CA GLN A 383 -16.70 7.62 37.72
C GLN A 383 -16.97 6.15 37.46
N LEU A 384 -16.58 5.67 36.27
CA LEU A 384 -16.77 4.28 35.87
C LEU A 384 -16.00 3.30 36.78
N ALA A 385 -14.77 3.65 37.17
CA ALA A 385 -13.96 2.82 38.06
C ALA A 385 -14.50 2.75 39.50
N VAL A 386 -14.97 3.87 40.05
CA VAL A 386 -15.57 3.93 41.39
C VAL A 386 -16.94 3.24 41.39
N ALA A 387 -17.77 3.49 40.39
CA ALA A 387 -19.08 2.86 40.24
C ALA A 387 -18.95 1.33 40.10
N LEU A 388 -18.03 0.85 39.28
CA LEU A 388 -17.76 -0.58 39.11
C LEU A 388 -17.27 -1.21 40.43
N HIS A 389 -16.43 -0.50 41.19
CA HIS A 389 -16.00 -0.97 42.51
C HIS A 389 -17.17 -1.07 43.49
N ALA A 390 -18.00 -0.03 43.57
CA ALA A 390 -19.17 0.00 44.44
C ALA A 390 -20.18 -1.10 44.10
N HIS A 391 -20.42 -1.32 42.80
CA HIS A 391 -21.26 -2.42 42.32
C HIS A 391 -20.73 -3.78 42.75
N ASN A 392 -19.43 -4.05 42.51
CA ASN A 392 -18.80 -5.31 42.91
C ASN A 392 -18.77 -5.53 44.43
N ALA A 393 -18.77 -4.45 45.22
CA ALA A 393 -18.85 -4.49 46.68
C ALA A 393 -20.30 -4.59 47.21
N GLY A 394 -21.31 -4.54 46.34
CA GLY A 394 -22.73 -4.59 46.72
C GLY A 394 -23.23 -3.33 47.44
N ILE A 395 -22.55 -2.19 47.26
CA ILE A 395 -22.91 -0.93 47.92
C ILE A 395 -24.24 -0.41 47.32
N PRO A 396 -25.23 -0.02 48.15
CA PRO A 396 -26.53 0.47 47.67
C PRO A 396 -26.42 1.75 46.83
N LEU A 397 -27.43 1.97 45.97
CA LEU A 397 -27.52 3.17 45.15
C LEU A 397 -27.70 4.43 46.03
N PRO A 398 -27.00 5.54 45.74
CA PRO A 398 -27.26 6.81 46.42
C PRO A 398 -28.69 7.31 46.16
N ALA A 399 -29.32 7.90 47.18
CA ALA A 399 -30.74 8.31 47.14
C ALA A 399 -31.07 9.46 46.17
N LEU A 400 -30.05 10.18 45.66
CA LEU A 400 -30.19 11.30 44.73
C LEU A 400 -29.31 11.06 43.50
N ALA A 401 -29.82 10.30 42.54
CA ALA A 401 -29.21 10.19 41.21
C ALA A 401 -29.51 11.47 40.41
N VAL A 402 -28.48 12.21 39.97
CA VAL A 402 -28.64 13.40 39.11
C VAL A 402 -28.39 13.06 37.64
N GLN A 403 -29.20 13.70 36.79
CA GLN A 403 -29.28 13.69 35.33
C GLN A 403 -27.94 14.09 34.67
N GLY A 404 -27.50 13.49 33.56
CA GLY A 404 -27.98 13.57 32.17
C GLY A 404 -26.92 12.86 31.31
N ILE A 405 -27.28 12.31 30.15
CA ILE A 405 -26.26 11.72 29.25
C ILE A 405 -25.56 12.92 28.60
N ASP A 406 -24.32 13.23 29.01
CA ASP A 406 -23.43 13.89 28.07
C ASP A 406 -23.14 12.83 27.00
N ASP A 407 -23.74 13.03 25.83
CA ASP A 407 -23.32 12.39 24.60
C ASP A 407 -22.38 13.37 23.89
N PRO A 408 -21.09 13.40 24.26
CA PRO A 408 -20.13 14.34 23.68
C PRO A 408 -19.95 14.13 22.16
N ALA A 409 -20.49 13.05 21.59
CA ALA A 409 -20.38 12.69 20.18
C ALA A 409 -21.65 13.00 19.35
N GLY A 410 -22.75 13.45 19.98
CA GLY A 410 -23.98 13.83 19.28
C GLY A 410 -24.54 12.77 18.31
N GLY A 411 -24.32 11.49 18.61
CA GLY A 411 -24.70 10.35 17.75
C GLY A 411 -23.70 9.94 16.66
N ASP A 412 -22.54 10.58 16.51
CA ASP A 412 -21.47 10.10 15.61
C ASP A 412 -20.68 8.96 16.28
N ARG A 413 -20.86 7.75 15.75
CA ARG A 413 -20.18 6.54 16.24
C ARG A 413 -18.66 6.64 16.22
N ALA A 414 -18.06 7.37 15.28
CA ALA A 414 -16.62 7.50 15.17
C ALA A 414 -16.06 8.45 16.25
N GLU A 415 -16.77 9.54 16.54
CA GLU A 415 -16.42 10.46 17.63
C GLU A 415 -16.62 9.79 18.99
N GLU A 416 -17.71 9.03 19.15
CA GLU A 416 -17.98 8.24 20.35
C GLU A 416 -16.89 7.18 20.59
N LEU A 417 -16.48 6.47 19.54
CA LEU A 417 -15.37 5.51 19.62
C LEU A 417 -14.07 6.20 20.02
N ALA A 418 -13.76 7.36 19.42
CA ALA A 418 -12.56 8.13 19.76
C ALA A 418 -12.58 8.61 21.22
N TRP A 419 -13.75 8.98 21.73
CA TRP A 419 -13.98 9.34 23.13
C TRP A 419 -13.76 8.15 24.07
N LEU A 420 -14.42 7.02 23.82
CA LEU A 420 -14.29 5.81 24.64
C LEU A 420 -12.85 5.27 24.66
N VAL A 421 -12.10 5.40 23.55
CA VAL A 421 -10.68 5.04 23.51
C VAL A 421 -9.86 5.91 24.48
N LYS A 422 -10.19 7.19 24.66
CA LYS A 422 -9.54 8.05 25.67
C LYS A 422 -9.92 7.64 27.09
N VAL A 423 -11.22 7.38 27.33
CA VAL A 423 -11.73 6.93 28.63
C VAL A 423 -11.08 5.60 29.04
N ALA A 424 -10.99 4.62 28.13
CA ALA A 424 -10.36 3.33 28.39
C ALA A 424 -8.84 3.44 28.65
N ALA A 425 -8.15 4.33 27.94
CA ALA A 425 -6.74 4.62 28.20
C ALA A 425 -6.54 5.25 29.58
N ALA A 426 -7.39 6.20 29.97
CA ALA A 426 -7.39 6.81 31.30
C ALA A 426 -7.69 5.78 32.39
N TYR A 427 -8.71 4.94 32.20
CA TYR A 427 -9.10 3.88 33.14
C TYR A 427 -7.94 2.93 33.45
N GLY A 428 -7.18 2.52 32.43
CA GLY A 428 -6.10 1.54 32.58
C GLY A 428 -4.78 2.10 33.10
N SER A 429 -4.51 3.40 32.97
CA SER A 429 -3.16 3.95 33.20
C SER A 429 -3.10 5.28 33.96
N SER A 430 -4.23 5.95 34.20
CA SER A 430 -4.21 7.26 34.89
C SER A 430 -3.99 7.08 36.39
N PRO A 431 -3.00 7.76 37.00
CA PRO A 431 -2.82 7.75 38.45
C PRO A 431 -4.03 8.36 39.18
N VAL A 432 -4.66 9.38 38.58
CA VAL A 432 -5.88 10.03 39.12
C VAL A 432 -7.00 9.02 39.34
N VAL A 433 -7.21 8.11 38.38
CA VAL A 433 -8.25 7.07 38.49
C VAL A 433 -7.93 6.13 39.65
N ALA A 434 -6.67 5.73 39.80
CA ALA A 434 -6.26 4.86 40.90
C ALA A 434 -6.41 5.55 42.27
N ASP A 435 -5.94 6.78 42.40
CA ASP A 435 -5.94 7.54 43.65
C ASP A 435 -7.38 7.82 44.11
N VAL A 436 -8.23 8.33 43.22
CA VAL A 436 -9.63 8.60 43.55
C VAL A 436 -10.38 7.30 43.88
N ARG A 437 -10.15 6.21 43.12
CA ARG A 437 -10.75 4.92 43.44
C ARG A 437 -10.36 4.43 44.84
N THR A 438 -9.09 4.56 45.24
CA THR A 438 -8.67 4.16 46.59
C THR A 438 -9.27 5.04 47.68
N ARG A 439 -9.37 6.36 47.45
CA ARG A 439 -9.97 7.31 48.39
C ARG A 439 -11.44 6.97 48.68
N PHE A 440 -12.22 6.66 47.65
CA PHE A 440 -13.65 6.33 47.80
C PHE A 440 -13.89 4.86 48.16
N ALA A 441 -12.92 3.96 47.98
CA ALA A 441 -12.98 2.60 48.52
C ALA A 441 -12.70 2.54 50.03
N GLY A 442 -11.86 3.45 50.55
CA GLY A 442 -11.46 3.47 51.98
C GLY A 442 -12.38 4.26 52.91
N SER A 443 -13.29 5.08 52.39
CA SER A 443 -14.23 5.86 53.22
C SER A 443 -15.32 5.04 53.90
N ASP A 444 -15.47 3.75 53.56
CA ASP A 444 -16.48 2.85 54.13
C ASP A 444 -15.99 2.01 55.32
N THR A 445 -14.70 2.03 55.68
CA THR A 445 -14.22 1.33 56.90
C THR A 445 -14.35 2.16 58.18
N GLY A 446 -15.05 3.31 58.12
CA GLY A 446 -15.03 4.33 59.17
C GLY A 446 -16.38 4.69 59.80
N VAL A 447 -17.36 3.77 59.86
CA VAL A 447 -18.55 3.93 60.72
C VAL A 447 -18.96 2.58 61.29
N SER A 448 -18.36 2.18 62.42
CA SER A 448 -18.98 1.41 63.52
C SER A 448 -17.93 0.98 64.55
N ALA A 449 -17.74 1.83 65.57
CA ALA A 449 -17.58 1.47 66.99
C ALA A 449 -17.25 2.75 67.78
#